data_AF-A0AA95EMC1-F1
#
_entry.id   AF-A0AA95EMC1-F1
#
_cell.length_a   1.000
_cell.length_b   1.000
_cell.length_c   1.000
_cell.angle_alpha   90.00
_cell.angle_beta   90.00
_cell.angle_gamma   90.00
#
_symmetry.space_group_name_H-M   'P 1'
#
loop_
_entity.id
_entity.type
_entity.pdbx_description
1 polymer ?
#
loop_
_entity_poly.entity_id
_entity_poly.type
_entity_poly.pdbx_seq_one_letter_code
_entity_poly.pdbx_strand_id
1 'polypeptide(L)'
;MNSAATVEGIRTICTAHARYGTTALLPTLITDTPAVTEAVIAATRDAIAAGVPGCLGLHIEGPHLSIARKGAHNPAYHPPDGRGGSRAPRLDRAESMS
;
A
#
# COMPACT_ATOMS: atom_id res chain seq x y z
N MET A 1 -6.49 -7.45 -3.11
CA MET A 1 -6.57 -6.89 -4.48
C MET A 1 -5.23 -6.75 -5.19
N ASN A 2 -4.09 -7.07 -4.55
CA ASN A 2 -2.78 -6.58 -4.98
C ASN A 2 -2.36 -7.04 -6.39
N SER A 3 -2.93 -8.13 -6.91
CA SER A 3 -2.70 -8.63 -8.28
C SER A 3 -3.86 -8.39 -9.26
N ALA A 4 -4.93 -7.70 -8.83
CA ALA A 4 -6.19 -7.54 -9.57
C ALA A 4 -6.47 -6.07 -9.94
N ALA A 5 -5.43 -5.28 -10.21
CA ALA A 5 -5.51 -3.87 -10.60
C ALA A 5 -6.02 -3.67 -12.04
N THR A 6 -7.08 -4.39 -12.41
CA THR A 6 -7.75 -4.29 -13.71
C THR A 6 -9.26 -4.37 -13.52
N VAL A 7 -10.02 -3.83 -14.48
CA VAL A 7 -11.49 -3.93 -14.47
C VAL A 7 -11.95 -5.39 -14.41
N GLU A 8 -11.30 -6.29 -15.16
CA GLU A 8 -11.62 -7.71 -15.15
C GLU A 8 -11.24 -8.41 -13.84
N GLY A 9 -10.16 -7.96 -13.18
CA GLY A 9 -9.84 -8.41 -11.82
C GLY A 9 -10.95 -8.05 -10.83
N ILE A 10 -11.44 -6.82 -10.89
CA ILE A 10 -12.56 -6.35 -10.05
C ILE A 10 -13.86 -7.10 -10.37
N ARG A 11 -14.18 -7.28 -11.66
CA ARG A 11 -15.33 -8.08 -12.11
C ARG A 11 -15.26 -9.50 -11.58
N THR A 12 -14.09 -10.12 -11.62
CA THR A 12 -13.87 -11.47 -11.10
C THR A 12 -14.18 -11.54 -9.60
N ILE A 13 -13.71 -10.57 -8.81
CA ILE A 13 -13.98 -10.49 -7.38
C ILE A 13 -15.49 -10.33 -7.12
N CYS A 14 -16.15 -9.37 -7.78
CA CYS A 14 -17.59 -9.13 -7.62
C CYS A 14 -18.42 -10.35 -8.01
N THR A 15 -18.11 -10.97 -9.15
CA THR A 15 -18.80 -12.19 -9.63
C THR A 15 -18.61 -13.35 -8.66
N ALA A 16 -17.41 -13.51 -8.09
CA ALA A 16 -17.13 -14.56 -7.13
C ALA A 16 -18.00 -14.44 -5.87
N HIS A 17 -18.15 -13.23 -5.32
CA HIS A 17 -18.94 -12.98 -4.10
C HIS A 17 -20.46 -13.01 -4.37
N ALA A 18 -20.89 -12.59 -5.56
CA ALA A 18 -22.31 -12.67 -5.96
C ALA A 18 -22.87 -14.09 -5.90
N ARG A 19 -22.05 -15.11 -6.22
CA ARG A 19 -22.43 -16.54 -6.09
C ARG A 19 -22.80 -16.96 -4.67
N TYR A 20 -22.39 -16.19 -3.66
CA TYR A 20 -22.64 -16.46 -2.24
C TYR A 20 -23.59 -15.45 -1.61
N GLY A 21 -24.36 -14.69 -2.42
CA GLY A 21 -25.39 -13.77 -1.94
C GLY A 21 -24.91 -12.35 -1.64
N THR A 22 -23.63 -12.03 -1.90
CA THR A 22 -23.15 -10.64 -1.78
C THR A 22 -23.61 -9.84 -3.00
N THR A 23 -24.48 -8.87 -2.80
CA THR A 23 -25.01 -8.04 -3.89
C THR A 23 -24.11 -6.85 -4.24
N ALA A 24 -23.30 -6.40 -3.28
CA ALA A 24 -22.39 -5.28 -3.45
C ALA A 24 -21.23 -5.36 -2.45
N LEU A 25 -20.05 -4.90 -2.85
CA LEU A 25 -18.89 -4.83 -1.96
C LEU A 25 -17.93 -3.69 -2.33
N LEU A 26 -17.03 -3.42 -1.40
CA LEU A 26 -15.84 -2.58 -1.59
C LEU A 26 -14.63 -3.52 -1.54
N PRO A 27 -14.06 -3.93 -2.69
CA PRO A 27 -12.81 -4.68 -2.70
C PRO A 27 -11.75 -3.97 -1.83
N THR A 28 -11.05 -4.74 -0.98
CA THR A 28 -10.05 -4.18 -0.07
C THR A 28 -8.66 -4.23 -0.68
N LEU A 29 -8.01 -3.07 -0.73
CA LEU A 29 -6.57 -2.94 -0.89
C LEU A 29 -5.95 -2.83 0.50
N ILE A 30 -5.15 -3.83 0.86
CA ILE A 30 -4.27 -3.80 2.03
C ILE A 30 -2.98 -3.07 1.64
N THR A 31 -2.23 -2.55 2.61
CA THR A 31 -0.90 -1.94 2.42
C THR A 31 -0.07 -2.59 1.31
N ASP A 32 0.28 -1.78 0.32
CA ASP A 32 1.16 -2.10 -0.79
C ASP A 32 1.98 -0.85 -1.16
N THR A 33 2.72 -0.91 -2.26
CA THR A 33 3.45 0.23 -2.82
C THR A 33 2.50 1.34 -3.31
N PRO A 34 2.96 2.60 -3.35
CA PRO A 34 2.17 3.70 -3.92
C PRO A 34 1.72 3.43 -5.36
N ALA A 35 2.59 2.85 -6.19
CA ALA A 35 2.28 2.52 -7.58
C ALA A 35 1.13 1.51 -7.71
N VAL A 36 1.13 0.45 -6.88
CA VAL A 36 0.01 -0.51 -6.85
C VAL A 36 -1.26 0.16 -6.35
N THR A 37 -1.15 1.03 -5.35
CA THR A 37 -2.29 1.78 -4.82
C THR A 37 -2.96 2.64 -5.89
N GLU A 38 -2.16 3.41 -6.64
CA GLU A 38 -2.65 4.23 -7.75
C GLU A 38 -3.30 3.38 -8.84
N ALA A 39 -2.67 2.27 -9.24
CA ALA A 39 -3.21 1.37 -10.26
C ALA A 39 -4.56 0.77 -9.84
N VAL A 40 -4.70 0.37 -8.58
CA VAL A 40 -5.95 -0.18 -8.05
C VAL A 40 -7.04 0.88 -7.98
N ILE A 41 -6.71 2.11 -7.56
CA ILE A 41 -7.65 3.25 -7.58
C ILE A 41 -8.16 3.50 -9.00
N ALA A 42 -7.26 3.54 -9.98
CA ALA A 42 -7.61 3.75 -11.39
C ALA A 42 -8.55 2.65 -11.89
N ALA A 43 -8.19 1.38 -11.66
CA ALA A 43 -9.01 0.24 -12.05
C ALA A 43 -10.40 0.25 -11.40
N THR A 44 -10.51 0.65 -10.13
CA THR A 44 -11.82 0.78 -9.46
C THR A 44 -12.67 1.89 -10.09
N ARG A 45 -12.08 3.05 -10.42
CA ARG A 45 -12.81 4.11 -11.12
C ARG A 45 -13.33 3.62 -12.47
N ASP A 46 -12.50 2.90 -13.22
CA ASP A 46 -12.88 2.36 -14.52
C ASP A 46 -13.96 1.28 -14.40
N ALA A 47 -13.90 0.43 -13.37
CA ALA A 47 -14.92 -0.58 -13.11
C ALA A 47 -16.28 0.03 -12.75
N ILE A 48 -16.30 1.11 -11.97
CA ILE A 48 -17.52 1.85 -11.66
C ILE A 48 -18.08 2.49 -12.92
N ALA A 49 -17.23 3.15 -13.72
CA ALA A 49 -17.64 3.77 -14.98
C ALA A 49 -18.16 2.74 -16.00
N ALA A 50 -17.59 1.55 -16.02
CA ALA A 50 -18.03 0.42 -16.84
C ALA A 50 -19.27 -0.31 -16.30
N GLY A 51 -19.81 0.11 -15.15
CA GLY A 51 -21.01 -0.48 -14.55
C GLY A 51 -20.82 -1.93 -14.09
N VAL A 52 -19.64 -2.29 -13.59
CA VAL A 52 -19.39 -3.64 -13.05
C VAL A 52 -20.38 -3.93 -11.91
N PRO A 53 -21.25 -4.96 -12.03
CA PRO A 53 -22.25 -5.26 -11.01
C PRO A 53 -21.62 -5.57 -9.66
N GLY A 54 -22.13 -4.94 -8.60
CA GLY A 54 -21.69 -5.15 -7.22
C GLY A 54 -20.38 -4.45 -6.83
N CYS A 55 -19.77 -3.64 -7.71
CA CYS A 55 -18.63 -2.79 -7.35
C CYS A 55 -19.12 -1.41 -6.87
N LEU A 56 -18.92 -1.09 -5.59
CA LEU A 56 -19.33 0.20 -5.01
C LEU A 56 -18.20 1.21 -4.86
N GLY A 57 -16.95 0.78 -5.01
CA GLY A 57 -15.79 1.57 -4.59
C GLY A 57 -14.64 0.70 -4.12
N LEU A 58 -13.65 1.33 -3.50
CA LEU A 58 -12.44 0.71 -2.98
C LEU A 58 -12.36 0.95 -1.48
N HIS A 59 -12.07 -0.09 -0.70
CA HIS A 59 -11.69 0.07 0.70
C HIS A 59 -10.16 0.02 0.80
N ILE A 60 -9.53 1.10 1.27
CA ILE A 60 -8.08 1.16 1.47
C ILE A 60 -7.80 1.01 2.96
N GLU A 61 -7.32 -0.16 3.35
CA GLU A 61 -6.79 -0.40 4.69
C GLU A 61 -5.31 0.01 4.69
N GLY A 62 -5.09 1.30 4.94
CA GLY A 62 -3.84 1.98 4.62
C GLY A 62 -2.58 1.45 5.32
N PRO A 63 -1.40 1.99 4.95
CA PRO A 63 -0.14 1.74 5.65
C PRO A 63 -0.05 2.42 7.03
N HIS A 64 -1.10 3.14 7.46
CA HIS A 64 -1.13 3.96 8.67
C HIS A 64 -1.99 3.39 9.79
N LEU A 65 -2.19 2.08 9.83
CA LEU A 65 -2.44 1.42 11.11
C LEU A 65 -1.18 1.63 11.94
N SER A 66 -1.27 2.49 12.96
CA SER A 66 -0.35 2.59 14.11
C SER A 66 0.89 1.68 14.02
N ILE A 67 2.09 2.27 14.08
CA ILE A 67 3.36 1.51 14.22
C ILE A 67 3.27 0.43 15.33
N ALA A 68 2.36 0.58 16.31
CA ALA A 68 2.11 -0.36 17.40
C ALA A 68 1.15 -1.53 17.08
N ARG A 69 0.55 -1.62 15.87
CA ARG A 69 -0.31 -2.75 15.47
C ARG A 69 0.09 -3.33 14.11
N LYS A 70 1.35 -3.75 13.99
CA LYS A 70 1.83 -4.54 12.84
C LYS A 70 1.30 -5.97 12.97
N GLY A 71 0.20 -6.27 12.27
CA GLY A 71 -0.20 -7.64 11.94
C GLY A 71 0.72 -8.26 10.88
N ALA A 72 0.20 -9.15 10.02
CA ALA A 72 0.94 -9.91 9.00
C ALA A 72 1.48 -9.06 7.82
N HIS A 73 2.19 -7.97 8.10
CA HIS A 73 2.86 -7.15 7.09
C HIS A 73 4.30 -7.64 6.88
N ASN A 74 4.68 -7.79 5.61
CA ASN A 74 6.03 -8.16 5.20
C ASN A 74 7.05 -7.09 5.67
N PRO A 75 8.06 -7.45 6.49
CA PRO A 75 9.03 -6.51 7.03
C PRO A 75 9.96 -5.87 5.98
N ALA A 76 9.94 -6.31 4.73
CA ALA A 76 10.78 -5.78 3.65
C ALA A 76 10.45 -4.34 3.20
N TYR A 77 9.33 -3.76 3.65
CA TYR A 77 8.93 -2.39 3.29
C TYR A 77 9.33 -1.32 4.31
N HIS A 78 10.25 -1.62 5.23
CA HIS A 78 10.88 -0.62 6.07
C HIS A 78 12.11 -0.03 5.36
N PRO A 79 12.14 1.27 5.00
CA PRO A 79 13.41 1.92 4.70
C PRO A 79 14.28 1.85 5.98
N PRO A 80 15.59 1.57 5.89
CA PRO A 80 16.46 1.56 7.06
C PRO A 80 16.42 2.94 7.71
N ASP A 81 16.02 2.95 8.97
CA ASP A 81 16.11 4.11 9.84
C ASP A 81 17.57 4.50 10.00
N GLY A 82 17.93 5.62 9.36
CA GLY A 82 19.27 6.22 9.38
C GLY A 82 19.69 6.77 10.74
N ARG A 83 19.80 5.91 11.76
CA ARG A 83 20.46 6.18 13.04
C ARG A 83 21.29 4.98 13.51
N GLY A 84 22.32 4.66 12.74
CA GLY A 84 23.48 3.90 13.21
C GLY A 84 24.63 4.86 13.48
N GLY A 85 24.93 5.12 14.76
CA GLY A 85 25.96 6.07 15.17
C GLY A 85 27.37 5.64 14.79
N SER A 86 28.17 6.59 14.33
CA SER A 86 29.62 6.59 14.55
C SER A 86 30.03 8.04 14.82
N ARG A 87 30.64 8.23 15.99
CA ARG A 87 31.10 9.52 16.51
C ARG A 87 32.46 9.81 15.88
N ALA A 88 32.50 10.71 14.89
CA ALA A 88 33.76 11.25 14.39
C ALA A 88 34.40 12.18 15.45
N PRO A 89 35.70 12.10 15.74
CA PRO A 89 36.35 13.01 16.65
C PRO A 89 36.48 14.41 16.03
N ARG A 90 36.27 15.43 16.86
CA ARG A 90 36.49 16.84 16.51
C ARG A 90 37.98 17.04 16.24
N LEU A 91 38.32 17.58 15.07
CA LEU A 91 39.64 18.13 14.80
C LEU A 91 39.63 19.59 15.26
N ASP A 92 40.22 19.81 16.42
CA ASP A 92 40.74 21.09 16.87
C ASP A 92 41.93 21.50 16.00
N ARG A 93 41.83 22.72 15.45
CA ARG A 93 42.86 23.38 14.67
C ARG A 93 43.71 24.19 15.65
N ALA A 94 44.99 23.88 15.76
CA ALA A 94 45.98 24.79 16.32
C ALA A 94 47.33 24.61 15.60
N GLU A 95 47.95 25.76 15.33
CA GLU A 95 49.11 26.02 14.50
C GLU A 95 50.43 25.62 15.18
N SER A 96 51.52 25.47 14.39
CA SER A 96 52.84 26.10 14.62
C SER A 96 54.02 25.30 14.03
N MET A 97 54.72 25.92 13.08
CA MET A 97 56.18 26.00 12.85
C MET A 97 57.07 24.79 13.22
N SER A 98 57.70 24.16 12.21
CA SER A 98 59.10 24.43 11.77
C SER A 98 59.43 23.56 10.56
#